data_AF-A0A1H2MQ74-F1
#
_entry.id   AF-A0A1H2MQ74-F1
#
_cell.length_a   1.000
_cell.length_b   1.000
_cell.length_c   1.000
_cell.angle_alpha   90.00
_cell.angle_beta   90.00
_cell.angle_gamma   90.00
#
_symmetry.space_group_name_H-M   'P 1'
#
loop_
_entity.id
_entity.type
_entity.pdbx_description
1 polymer ?
#
loop_
_entity_poly.entity_id
_entity_poly.type
_entity_poly.pdbx_seq_one_letter_code
_entity_poly.pdbx_strand_id
1 'polypeptide(L)'
;MTGEGTFRSVVLPTLVTTVLMVAFAYFLFQALAETRFAEYVHGGYGGVGAGVGVGIMTTLATRKARRRTKDLLPSALTGAQRDQVMVAARSGPLPADPVVRVEARRLAEQWAAARGTSKQATGLVFAGLAAGCAVAGAVSSPWWWGESALLAGLAGLLLRRDRTWTRHLHDLRSHVDLPSPPTHGVHRLVEDEPLRGLASSDRAVLELQIRKPWGGGTNASSTMVRVNGQLVPSEWGANRYLVPAGAIRVSVWIEYLTDHGRASTTITVSPGDRTVLHYSPPALTLLDGRIGTERQRRPGALGLGIFFLAFVALLAFLIVLFP
;
A
#
# COMPACT_ATOMS: atom_id res chain seq x y z
N MET A 1 -52.03 -28.33 -11.77
CA MET A 1 -51.55 -28.40 -10.38
C MET A 1 -50.10 -28.88 -10.42
N THR A 2 -49.06 -28.17 -10.00
CA THR A 2 -48.94 -27.09 -9.01
C THR A 2 -47.76 -26.17 -9.34
N GLY A 3 -48.04 -24.95 -9.84
CA GLY A 3 -47.06 -23.86 -9.97
C GLY A 3 -46.75 -23.14 -8.65
N GLU A 4 -47.37 -23.57 -7.54
CA GLU A 4 -47.15 -23.00 -6.20
C GLU A 4 -45.78 -23.34 -5.60
N GLY A 5 -45.13 -24.42 -6.07
CA GLY A 5 -43.81 -24.83 -5.58
C GLY A 5 -42.70 -23.83 -5.94
N THR A 6 -42.73 -23.31 -7.16
CA THR A 6 -41.66 -22.45 -7.72
C THR A 6 -41.64 -21.06 -7.09
N PHE A 7 -42.82 -20.54 -6.71
CA PHE A 7 -42.93 -19.22 -6.09
C PHE A 7 -42.30 -19.18 -4.69
N ARG A 8 -42.51 -20.23 -3.87
CA ARG A 8 -41.97 -20.28 -2.51
C ARG A 8 -40.49 -20.69 -2.43
N SER A 9 -39.98 -21.48 -3.37
CA SER A 9 -38.58 -21.96 -3.32
C SER A 9 -37.57 -21.05 -4.00
N VAL A 10 -37.99 -20.24 -4.99
CA VAL A 10 -37.07 -19.39 -5.78
C VAL A 10 -37.41 -17.91 -5.68
N VAL A 11 -38.68 -17.54 -5.84
CA VAL A 11 -39.07 -16.12 -5.84
C VAL A 11 -38.94 -15.53 -4.44
N LEU A 12 -39.35 -16.25 -3.40
CA LEU A 12 -39.31 -15.74 -2.03
C LEU A 12 -37.88 -15.48 -1.52
N PRO A 13 -36.88 -16.37 -1.67
CA PRO A 13 -35.50 -16.08 -1.26
C PRO A 13 -34.88 -14.93 -2.06
N THR A 14 -35.14 -14.83 -3.36
CA THR A 14 -34.64 -13.72 -4.18
C THR A 14 -35.25 -12.40 -3.74
N LEU A 15 -36.56 -12.37 -3.51
CA LEU A 15 -37.27 -11.18 -3.03
C LEU A 15 -36.82 -10.78 -1.62
N VAL A 16 -36.58 -11.74 -0.72
CA VAL A 16 -35.99 -11.51 0.60
C VAL A 16 -34.56 -10.98 0.49
N THR A 17 -33.73 -11.52 -0.41
CA THR A 17 -32.34 -11.07 -0.59
C THR A 17 -32.28 -9.67 -1.21
N THR A 18 -33.15 -9.37 -2.18
CA THR A 18 -33.31 -8.03 -2.75
C THR A 18 -33.80 -7.05 -1.69
N VAL A 19 -34.80 -7.41 -0.89
CA VAL A 19 -35.29 -6.58 0.22
C VAL A 19 -34.20 -6.35 1.27
N LEU A 20 -33.39 -7.36 1.61
CA LEU A 20 -32.27 -7.22 2.54
C LEU A 20 -31.12 -6.38 1.99
N MET A 21 -30.77 -6.51 0.70
CA MET A 21 -29.78 -5.67 0.03
C MET A 21 -30.25 -4.21 -0.06
N VAL A 22 -31.52 -4.00 -0.39
CA VAL A 22 -32.14 -2.66 -0.42
C VAL A 22 -32.23 -2.08 0.98
N ALA A 23 -32.62 -2.85 1.99
CA ALA A 23 -32.66 -2.41 3.38
C ALA A 23 -31.27 -2.13 3.95
N PHE A 24 -30.25 -2.92 3.57
CA PHE A 24 -28.86 -2.68 3.98
C PHE A 24 -28.28 -1.45 3.29
N ALA A 25 -28.54 -1.26 1.99
CA ALA A 25 -28.15 -0.06 1.26
C ALA A 25 -28.88 1.17 1.81
N TYR A 26 -30.16 1.05 2.18
CA TYR A 26 -30.95 2.09 2.82
C TYR A 26 -30.48 2.39 4.24
N PHE A 27 -30.10 1.38 5.04
CA PHE A 27 -29.50 1.57 6.36
C PHE A 27 -28.13 2.25 6.25
N LEU A 28 -27.29 1.86 5.29
CA LEU A 28 -26.03 2.52 5.01
C LEU A 28 -26.27 3.97 4.58
N PHE A 29 -27.28 4.20 3.73
CA PHE A 29 -27.69 5.52 3.29
C PHE A 29 -28.21 6.38 4.45
N GLN A 30 -29.07 5.84 5.33
CA GLN A 30 -29.60 6.54 6.50
C GLN A 30 -28.51 6.83 7.55
N ALA A 31 -27.63 5.87 7.83
CA ALA A 31 -26.46 6.06 8.69
C ALA A 31 -25.48 7.11 8.13
N LEU A 32 -25.47 7.30 6.81
CA LEU A 32 -24.73 8.36 6.11
C LEU A 32 -25.55 9.66 5.91
N ALA A 33 -26.88 9.63 6.10
CA ALA A 33 -27.77 10.77 5.95
C ALA A 33 -27.96 11.54 7.27
N GLU A 34 -27.86 10.86 8.42
CA GLU A 34 -27.81 11.53 9.74
C GLU A 34 -26.51 12.33 9.93
N THR A 35 -25.42 11.94 9.27
CA THR A 35 -24.34 12.87 8.97
C THR A 35 -24.83 13.77 7.85
N ARG A 36 -24.94 15.09 8.04
CA ARG A 36 -25.49 16.10 7.09
C ARG A 36 -24.82 16.15 5.71
N PHE A 37 -24.86 15.05 4.96
CA PHE A 37 -24.22 14.79 3.69
C PHE A 37 -25.28 14.57 2.59
N ALA A 38 -26.53 14.33 2.99
CA ALA A 38 -27.67 14.04 2.11
C ALA A 38 -28.14 15.24 1.28
N GLU A 39 -27.82 16.47 1.67
CA GLU A 39 -28.21 17.66 0.88
C GLU A 39 -27.36 17.88 -0.37
N TYR A 40 -26.27 17.12 -0.58
CA TYR A 40 -25.32 17.35 -1.67
C TYR A 40 -25.31 16.30 -2.79
N VAL A 41 -26.15 15.26 -2.75
CA VAL A 41 -25.99 14.13 -3.69
C VAL A 41 -27.33 13.65 -4.28
N HIS A 42 -27.78 14.36 -5.32
CA HIS A 42 -28.76 13.85 -6.29
C HIS A 42 -28.14 13.33 -7.60
N GLY A 43 -26.84 13.07 -7.64
CA GLY A 43 -26.18 12.42 -8.78
C GLY A 43 -25.40 11.17 -8.36
N GLY A 44 -25.91 9.97 -8.69
CA GLY A 44 -25.12 8.80 -9.12
C GLY A 44 -23.85 8.32 -8.39
N TYR A 45 -23.59 8.63 -7.11
CA TYR A 45 -22.32 8.27 -6.43
C TYR A 45 -22.40 7.17 -5.35
N GLY A 46 -23.32 6.22 -5.49
CA GLY A 46 -23.39 5.04 -4.59
C GLY A 46 -22.10 4.21 -4.53
N GLY A 47 -21.28 4.23 -5.59
CA GLY A 47 -20.02 3.49 -5.67
C GLY A 47 -18.87 4.03 -4.79
N VAL A 48 -18.87 5.33 -4.46
CA VAL A 48 -17.77 5.95 -3.72
C VAL A 48 -17.79 5.56 -2.24
N GLY A 49 -18.98 5.43 -1.64
CA GLY A 49 -19.13 4.99 -0.25
C GLY A 49 -18.68 3.55 -0.01
N ALA A 50 -19.00 2.65 -0.93
CA ALA A 50 -18.54 1.26 -0.87
C ALA A 50 -17.00 1.16 -0.99
N GLY A 51 -16.39 1.97 -1.85
CA GLY A 51 -14.93 2.05 -1.99
C GLY A 51 -14.23 2.53 -0.72
N VAL A 52 -14.79 3.53 -0.04
CA VAL A 52 -14.26 4.04 1.24
C VAL A 52 -14.41 3.01 2.36
N GLY A 53 -15.56 2.33 2.45
CA GLY A 53 -15.82 1.28 3.45
C GLY A 53 -14.86 0.09 3.31
N VAL A 54 -14.67 -0.42 2.09
CA VAL A 54 -13.69 -1.49 1.81
C VAL A 54 -12.27 -1.01 2.12
N GLY A 55 -11.92 0.24 1.77
CA GLY A 55 -10.63 0.83 2.10
C GLY A 55 -10.36 0.85 3.61
N ILE A 56 -11.30 1.35 4.41
CA ILE A 56 -11.18 1.42 5.87
C ILE A 56 -11.05 0.02 6.48
N MET A 57 -11.91 -0.92 6.07
CA MET A 57 -11.87 -2.30 6.59
C MET A 57 -10.57 -3.01 6.24
N THR A 58 -10.06 -2.82 5.03
CA THR A 58 -8.75 -3.37 4.61
C THR A 58 -7.61 -2.77 5.45
N THR A 59 -7.70 -1.48 5.78
CA THR A 59 -6.70 -0.78 6.62
C THR A 59 -6.74 -1.27 8.08
N LEU A 60 -7.93 -1.52 8.62
CA LEU A 60 -8.10 -2.08 9.97
C LEU A 60 -7.64 -3.54 10.04
N ALA A 61 -7.98 -4.34 9.04
CA ALA A 61 -7.55 -5.74 8.95
C ALA A 61 -6.01 -5.85 8.85
N THR A 62 -5.38 -5.02 8.03
CA THR A 62 -3.91 -4.97 7.90
C THR A 62 -3.23 -4.51 9.19
N ARG A 63 -3.80 -3.54 9.91
CA ARG A 63 -3.31 -3.14 11.24
C ARG A 63 -3.41 -4.27 12.27
N LYS A 64 -4.56 -4.96 12.33
CA LYS A 64 -4.77 -6.06 13.28
C LYS A 64 -3.85 -7.24 12.98
N ALA A 65 -3.67 -7.57 11.70
CA ALA A 65 -2.70 -8.58 11.28
C ALA A 65 -1.27 -8.20 11.67
N ARG A 66 -0.85 -6.95 11.46
CA ARG A 66 0.51 -6.48 11.81
C ARG A 66 0.80 -6.55 13.31
N ARG A 67 -0.19 -6.25 14.17
CA ARG A 67 -0.05 -6.41 15.63
C ARG A 67 0.15 -7.87 16.01
N ARG A 68 -0.75 -8.76 15.54
CA ARG A 68 -0.64 -10.20 15.79
C ARG A 68 0.70 -10.77 15.34
N THR A 69 1.24 -10.31 14.21
CA THR A 69 2.54 -10.80 13.75
C THR A 69 3.69 -10.34 14.64
N LYS A 70 3.66 -9.13 15.19
CA LYS A 70 4.70 -8.67 16.14
C LYS A 70 4.71 -9.53 17.40
N ASP A 71 3.55 -10.00 17.84
CA ASP A 71 3.42 -10.86 19.02
C ASP A 71 3.92 -12.30 18.77
N LEU A 72 4.02 -12.72 17.50
CA LEU A 72 4.53 -14.04 17.12
C LEU A 72 6.06 -14.12 17.05
N LEU A 73 6.76 -12.98 17.07
CA LEU A 73 8.22 -12.95 17.00
C LEU A 73 8.83 -13.32 18.37
N PRO A 74 9.91 -14.12 18.41
CA PRO A 74 10.57 -14.48 19.65
C PRO A 74 10.94 -13.24 20.48
N SER A 75 10.67 -13.30 21.78
CA SER A 75 11.02 -12.21 22.72
C SER A 75 12.53 -11.97 22.78
N ALA A 76 13.34 -12.98 22.46
CA ALA A 76 14.80 -12.92 22.38
C ALA A 76 15.34 -11.98 21.29
N LEU A 77 14.54 -11.65 20.27
CA LEU A 77 14.96 -10.68 19.25
C LEU A 77 14.86 -9.25 19.80
N THR A 78 15.91 -8.47 19.60
CA THR A 78 15.90 -7.01 19.87
C THR A 78 14.87 -6.31 18.99
N GLY A 79 14.43 -5.10 19.37
CA GLY A 79 13.47 -4.31 18.58
C GLY A 79 13.91 -4.11 17.13
N ALA A 80 15.19 -3.77 16.93
CA ALA A 80 15.78 -3.59 15.59
C ALA A 80 15.79 -4.89 14.77
N GLN A 81 16.12 -6.03 15.38
CA GLN A 81 16.07 -7.33 14.73
C GLN A 81 14.64 -7.71 14.33
N ARG A 82 13.64 -7.46 15.18
CA ARG A 82 12.23 -7.71 14.84
C ARG A 82 11.76 -6.90 13.64
N ASP A 83 12.15 -5.63 13.55
CA ASP A 83 11.79 -4.81 12.40
C ASP A 83 12.54 -5.26 11.12
N GLN A 84 13.81 -5.70 11.23
CA GLN A 84 14.52 -6.33 10.11
C GLN A 84 13.86 -7.63 9.64
N VAL A 85 13.44 -8.50 10.57
CA VAL A 85 12.67 -9.72 10.27
C VAL A 85 11.40 -9.36 9.50
N MET A 86 10.64 -8.37 9.97
CA MET A 86 9.38 -7.95 9.35
C MET A 86 9.55 -7.36 7.94
N VAL A 87 10.64 -6.63 7.69
CA VAL A 87 10.97 -6.06 6.38
C VAL A 87 11.43 -7.17 5.43
N ALA A 88 12.37 -8.01 5.86
CA ALA A 88 12.90 -9.11 5.07
C ALA A 88 11.83 -10.14 4.69
N ALA A 89 10.93 -10.48 5.62
CA ALA A 89 9.85 -11.43 5.37
C ALA A 89 8.83 -10.96 4.31
N ARG A 90 8.79 -9.65 3.99
CA ARG A 90 7.74 -9.02 3.19
C ARG A 90 8.08 -8.83 1.73
N SER A 91 9.35 -8.58 1.45
CA SER A 91 9.92 -8.22 0.13
C SER A 91 11.34 -7.61 0.27
N GLY A 92 11.83 -7.42 1.51
CA GLY A 92 13.12 -6.79 1.77
C GLY A 92 14.34 -7.64 1.39
N PRO A 93 15.55 -7.05 1.43
CA PRO A 93 16.79 -7.76 1.17
C PRO A 93 17.06 -8.75 2.32
N LEU A 94 17.76 -9.84 2.01
CA LEU A 94 18.14 -10.84 3.01
C LEU A 94 19.00 -10.20 4.13
N PRO A 95 18.62 -10.35 5.41
CA PRO A 95 19.39 -9.80 6.52
C PRO A 95 20.77 -10.42 6.63
N ALA A 96 21.72 -9.61 7.10
CA ALA A 96 23.07 -10.06 7.35
C ALA A 96 23.16 -11.08 8.47
N ASP A 97 22.48 -10.77 9.58
CA ASP A 97 22.42 -11.61 10.76
C ASP A 97 21.72 -12.95 10.44
N PRO A 98 22.38 -14.10 10.66
CA PRO A 98 21.81 -15.41 10.38
C PRO A 98 20.54 -15.69 11.21
N VAL A 99 20.45 -15.17 12.45
CA VAL A 99 19.28 -15.37 13.31
C VAL A 99 18.07 -14.62 12.75
N VAL A 100 18.25 -13.36 12.35
CA VAL A 100 17.21 -12.55 11.69
C VAL A 100 16.79 -13.18 10.37
N ARG A 101 17.73 -13.75 9.61
CA ARG A 101 17.44 -14.42 8.33
C ARG A 101 16.55 -15.64 8.49
N VAL A 102 16.84 -16.49 9.48
CA VAL A 102 16.03 -17.69 9.79
C VAL A 102 14.61 -17.29 10.20
N GLU A 103 14.47 -16.30 11.09
CA GLU A 103 13.16 -15.84 11.54
C GLU A 103 12.37 -15.11 10.44
N ALA A 104 13.04 -14.32 9.59
CA ALA A 104 12.43 -13.72 8.41
C ALA A 104 11.85 -14.76 7.46
N ARG A 105 12.57 -15.86 7.22
CA ARG A 105 12.08 -16.97 6.41
C ARG A 105 10.88 -17.64 7.06
N ARG A 106 10.96 -18.00 8.34
CA ARG A 106 9.85 -18.63 9.07
C ARG A 106 8.58 -17.79 8.97
N LEU A 107 8.72 -16.47 9.16
CA LEU A 107 7.61 -15.54 9.05
C LEU A 107 7.06 -15.40 7.62
N ALA A 108 7.95 -15.35 6.61
CA ALA A 108 7.57 -15.31 5.21
C ALA A 108 6.77 -16.56 4.79
N GLU A 109 7.18 -17.74 5.27
CA GLU A 109 6.49 -19.01 5.03
C GLU A 109 5.11 -19.04 5.71
N GLN A 110 5.00 -18.57 6.96
CA GLN A 110 3.70 -18.42 7.64
C GLN A 110 2.76 -17.47 6.89
N TRP A 111 3.26 -16.33 6.40
CA TRP A 111 2.46 -15.41 5.59
C TRP A 111 2.07 -15.98 4.24
N ALA A 112 2.93 -16.79 3.62
CA ALA A 112 2.61 -17.47 2.37
C ALA A 112 1.44 -18.45 2.57
N ALA A 113 1.48 -19.24 3.66
CA ALA A 113 0.39 -20.13 4.03
C ALA A 113 -0.92 -19.37 4.30
N ALA A 114 -0.86 -18.29 5.09
CA ALA A 114 -2.03 -17.47 5.41
C ALA A 114 -2.60 -16.72 4.17
N ARG A 115 -1.77 -16.37 3.19
CA ARG A 115 -2.22 -15.73 1.94
C ARG A 115 -2.99 -16.69 1.04
N GLY A 116 -2.67 -17.98 1.04
CA GLY A 116 -3.34 -18.96 0.16
C GLY A 116 -4.86 -18.97 0.36
N THR A 117 -5.29 -19.02 1.62
CA THR A 117 -6.72 -19.02 1.99
C THR A 117 -7.38 -17.66 1.75
N SER A 118 -6.72 -16.56 2.13
CA SER A 118 -7.27 -15.22 1.92
C SER A 118 -7.41 -14.86 0.44
N LYS A 119 -6.49 -15.30 -0.43
CA LYS A 119 -6.55 -15.02 -1.88
C LYS A 119 -7.71 -15.71 -2.56
N GLN A 120 -7.98 -16.97 -2.22
CA GLN A 120 -9.14 -17.69 -2.73
C GLN A 120 -10.43 -16.97 -2.32
N ALA A 121 -10.52 -16.54 -1.06
CA ALA A 121 -11.67 -15.79 -0.58
C ALA A 121 -11.85 -14.45 -1.32
N THR A 122 -10.80 -13.62 -1.42
CA THR A 122 -10.86 -12.33 -2.12
C THR A 122 -11.17 -12.51 -3.61
N GLY A 123 -10.53 -13.46 -4.27
CA GLY A 123 -10.79 -13.78 -5.68
C GLY A 123 -12.24 -14.22 -5.92
N LEU A 124 -12.78 -15.09 -5.06
CA LEU A 124 -14.18 -15.52 -5.10
C LEU A 124 -15.15 -14.36 -4.87
N VAL A 125 -14.84 -13.43 -3.96
CA VAL A 125 -15.66 -12.23 -3.72
C VAL A 125 -15.68 -11.34 -4.96
N PHE A 126 -14.53 -11.02 -5.56
CA PHE A 126 -14.49 -10.19 -6.77
C PHE A 126 -15.13 -10.87 -7.97
N ALA A 127 -14.95 -12.19 -8.14
CA ALA A 127 -15.61 -12.96 -9.18
C ALA A 127 -17.13 -13.00 -8.98
N GLY A 128 -17.60 -13.17 -7.73
CA GLY A 128 -19.01 -13.11 -7.37
C GLY A 128 -19.63 -11.73 -7.63
N LEU A 129 -18.93 -10.65 -7.27
CA LEU A 129 -19.36 -9.28 -7.57
C LEU A 129 -19.42 -9.02 -9.08
N ALA A 130 -18.40 -9.44 -9.83
CA ALA A 130 -18.39 -9.31 -11.29
C ALA A 130 -19.56 -10.08 -11.94
N ALA A 131 -19.85 -11.29 -11.46
CA ALA A 131 -21.01 -12.06 -11.90
C ALA A 131 -22.34 -11.37 -11.55
N GLY A 132 -22.45 -10.81 -10.34
CA GLY A 132 -23.62 -10.03 -9.91
C GLY A 132 -23.87 -8.80 -10.78
N CYS A 133 -22.83 -8.02 -11.07
CA CYS A 133 -22.91 -6.89 -11.99
C CYS A 133 -23.30 -7.33 -13.41
N ALA A 134 -22.81 -8.49 -13.89
CA ALA A 134 -23.14 -8.99 -15.22
C ALA A 134 -24.62 -9.37 -15.33
N VAL A 135 -25.16 -10.04 -14.30
CA VAL A 135 -26.59 -10.35 -14.21
C VAL A 135 -27.43 -9.07 -14.14
N ALA A 136 -27.02 -8.09 -13.33
CA ALA A 136 -27.70 -6.79 -13.28
C ALA A 136 -27.66 -6.06 -14.63
N GLY A 137 -26.56 -6.17 -15.37
CA GLY A 137 -26.42 -5.59 -16.71
C GLY A 137 -27.29 -6.24 -17.77
N ALA A 138 -27.52 -7.55 -17.67
CA ALA A 138 -28.44 -8.26 -18.55
C ALA A 138 -29.91 -7.87 -18.32
N VAL A 139 -30.27 -7.48 -17.09
CA VAL A 139 -31.67 -7.24 -16.70
C VAL A 139 -32.06 -5.76 -16.71
N SER A 140 -31.13 -4.86 -16.36
CA SER A 140 -31.48 -3.46 -16.10
C SER A 140 -30.87 -2.48 -17.09
N SER A 141 -29.56 -2.56 -17.37
CA SER A 141 -28.90 -1.54 -18.17
C SER A 141 -27.50 -1.93 -18.65
N PRO A 142 -27.09 -1.50 -19.86
CA PRO A 142 -25.77 -1.85 -20.41
C PRO A 142 -24.55 -1.30 -19.65
N TRP A 143 -24.68 -0.26 -18.82
CA TRP A 143 -23.52 0.35 -18.14
C TRP A 143 -22.89 -0.57 -17.07
N TRP A 144 -23.65 -1.52 -16.52
CA TRP A 144 -23.14 -2.53 -15.58
C TRP A 144 -22.14 -3.51 -16.22
N TRP A 145 -22.13 -3.66 -17.55
CA TRP A 145 -21.13 -4.48 -18.24
C TRP A 145 -19.73 -3.88 -18.09
N GLY A 146 -19.61 -2.55 -18.07
CA GLY A 146 -18.35 -1.85 -17.83
C GLY A 146 -17.79 -2.15 -16.44
N GLU A 147 -18.63 -2.10 -15.41
CA GLU A 147 -18.23 -2.44 -14.04
C GLU A 147 -17.85 -3.92 -13.91
N SER A 148 -18.61 -4.82 -14.53
CA SER A 148 -18.33 -6.25 -14.54
C SER A 148 -16.97 -6.56 -15.14
N ALA A 149 -16.65 -5.95 -16.30
CA ALA A 149 -15.36 -6.10 -16.97
C ALA A 149 -14.21 -5.57 -16.11
N LEU A 150 -14.40 -4.43 -15.44
CA LEU A 150 -13.42 -3.84 -14.52
C LEU A 150 -13.16 -4.76 -13.32
N LEU A 151 -14.20 -5.27 -12.67
CA LEU A 151 -14.08 -6.18 -11.52
C LEU A 151 -13.40 -7.50 -11.93
N ALA A 152 -13.75 -8.06 -13.09
CA ALA A 152 -13.09 -9.24 -13.63
C ALA A 152 -11.60 -8.98 -13.96
N GLY A 153 -11.28 -7.82 -14.53
CA GLY A 153 -9.90 -7.39 -14.78
C GLY A 153 -9.08 -7.25 -13.50
N LEU A 154 -9.65 -6.66 -12.45
CA LEU A 154 -9.03 -6.56 -11.13
C LEU A 154 -8.78 -7.94 -10.51
N ALA A 155 -9.74 -8.86 -10.59
CA ALA A 155 -9.56 -10.24 -10.14
C ALA A 155 -8.39 -10.91 -10.88
N GLY A 156 -8.29 -10.74 -12.20
CA GLY A 156 -7.18 -11.26 -13.01
C GLY A 156 -5.81 -10.68 -12.64
N LEU A 157 -5.74 -9.37 -12.36
CA LEU A 157 -4.50 -8.71 -11.90
C LEU A 157 -4.05 -9.21 -10.53
N LEU A 158 -4.99 -9.41 -9.60
CA LEU A 158 -4.69 -9.96 -8.27
C LEU A 158 -4.12 -11.38 -8.36
N LEU A 159 -4.62 -12.20 -9.29
CA LEU A 159 -4.08 -13.53 -9.56
C LEU A 159 -2.67 -13.49 -10.21
N ARG A 160 -2.40 -12.54 -11.12
CA ARG A 160 -1.07 -12.40 -11.76
C ARG A 160 0.04 -12.00 -10.79
N ARG A 161 -0.25 -11.14 -9.81
CA ARG A 161 0.71 -10.67 -8.79
C ARG A 161 1.32 -11.83 -7.97
N ASP A 162 0.70 -13.00 -7.95
CA ASP A 162 1.21 -14.15 -7.19
C ASP A 162 2.51 -14.75 -7.76
N ARG A 163 2.70 -14.64 -9.07
CA ARG A 163 3.87 -15.21 -9.75
C ARG A 163 5.18 -14.53 -9.35
N THR A 164 5.15 -13.27 -8.93
CA THR A 164 6.35 -12.58 -8.44
C THR A 164 6.69 -12.95 -7.00
N TRP A 165 5.67 -13.20 -6.16
CA TRP A 165 5.88 -13.60 -4.76
C TRP A 165 6.48 -15.01 -4.63
N THR A 166 6.03 -15.94 -5.46
CA THR A 166 6.57 -17.31 -5.49
C THR A 166 8.05 -17.34 -5.84
N ARG A 167 8.51 -16.46 -6.74
CA ARG A 167 9.94 -16.29 -7.04
C ARG A 167 10.72 -15.78 -5.82
N HIS A 168 10.20 -14.76 -5.13
CA HIS A 168 10.86 -14.24 -3.93
C HIS A 168 10.98 -15.30 -2.82
N LEU A 169 9.93 -16.10 -2.59
CA LEU A 169 10.01 -17.22 -1.64
C LEU A 169 11.03 -18.28 -2.07
N HIS A 170 11.16 -18.52 -3.38
CA HIS A 170 12.17 -19.44 -3.90
C HIS A 170 13.58 -18.90 -3.66
N ASP A 171 13.82 -17.60 -3.89
CA ASP A 171 15.10 -16.94 -3.61
C ASP A 171 15.45 -17.00 -2.11
N LEU A 172 14.48 -16.73 -1.22
CA LEU A 172 14.67 -16.84 0.23
C LEU A 172 15.04 -18.28 0.66
N ARG A 173 14.53 -19.30 -0.04
CA ARG A 173 14.83 -20.71 0.23
C ARG A 173 16.18 -21.15 -0.30
N SER A 174 16.64 -20.58 -1.42
CA SER A 174 17.90 -20.97 -2.07
C SER A 174 19.14 -20.35 -1.44
N HIS A 175 19.01 -19.25 -0.68
CA HIS A 175 20.14 -18.49 -0.13
C HIS A 175 20.58 -18.88 1.30
N VAL A 176 20.28 -20.11 1.73
CA VAL A 176 20.58 -20.59 3.09
C VAL A 176 22.07 -20.86 3.31
N ASP A 177 22.81 -21.15 2.24
CA ASP A 177 24.22 -21.57 2.33
C ASP A 177 25.23 -20.46 2.01
N LEU A 178 24.80 -19.19 1.95
CA LEU A 178 25.72 -18.10 1.58
C LEU A 178 26.51 -17.57 2.78
N PRO A 179 27.83 -17.32 2.59
CA PRO A 179 28.70 -16.77 3.62
C PRO A 179 28.20 -15.41 4.13
N SER A 180 28.59 -15.07 5.36
CA SER A 180 28.27 -13.81 6.03
C SER A 180 28.54 -12.61 5.11
N PRO A 181 27.63 -11.62 5.04
CA PRO A 181 27.82 -10.48 4.15
C PRO A 181 29.02 -9.62 4.57
N PRO A 182 29.57 -8.86 3.62
CA PRO A 182 30.75 -8.03 3.86
C PRO A 182 30.48 -6.97 4.93
N THR A 183 31.44 -6.83 5.85
CA THR A 183 31.44 -5.94 7.03
C THR A 183 31.45 -4.44 6.71
N HIS A 184 31.40 -4.06 5.42
CA HIS A 184 31.51 -2.67 4.94
C HIS A 184 30.19 -2.06 4.42
N GLY A 185 29.04 -2.58 4.86
CA GLY A 185 27.71 -2.16 4.39
C GLY A 185 27.22 -0.79 4.89
N VAL A 186 26.21 -0.25 4.22
CA VAL A 186 25.49 0.96 4.66
C VAL A 186 24.58 0.62 5.84
N HIS A 187 24.78 1.27 6.99
CA HIS A 187 23.98 1.06 8.19
C HIS A 187 23.14 2.31 8.51
N ARG A 188 21.86 2.10 8.87
CA ARG A 188 20.98 3.14 9.41
C ARG A 188 21.44 3.43 10.85
N LEU A 189 21.75 4.69 11.13
CA LEU A 189 22.05 5.14 12.48
C LEU A 189 20.74 5.24 13.26
N VAL A 190 20.67 4.57 14.41
CA VAL A 190 19.59 4.74 15.38
C VAL A 190 19.82 6.05 16.12
N GLU A 191 18.74 6.79 16.42
CA GLU A 191 18.71 8.25 16.68
C GLU A 191 19.67 8.80 17.75
N ASP A 192 20.30 7.95 18.57
CA ASP A 192 21.07 8.37 19.75
C ASP A 192 22.56 7.97 19.75
N GLU A 193 23.08 7.36 18.68
CA GLU A 193 24.52 7.08 18.64
C GLU A 193 25.31 8.39 18.45
N PRO A 194 26.16 8.80 19.42
CA PRO A 194 26.88 10.05 19.32
C PRO A 194 27.82 10.01 18.11
N LEU A 195 27.42 10.76 17.06
CA LEU A 195 28.16 10.92 15.80
C LEU A 195 29.64 11.31 15.96
N ARG A 196 30.02 11.77 17.16
CA ARG A 196 31.38 12.20 17.53
C ARG A 196 32.44 11.10 17.41
N GLY A 197 32.08 9.81 17.43
CA GLY A 197 33.06 8.71 17.33
C GLY A 197 33.21 8.08 15.94
N LEU A 198 32.27 8.31 15.03
CA LEU A 198 32.19 7.63 13.72
C LEU A 198 32.79 8.46 12.58
N ALA A 199 33.31 9.64 12.88
CA ALA A 199 34.09 10.48 11.99
C ALA A 199 35.52 9.93 11.79
N SER A 200 35.63 8.66 11.40
CA SER A 200 36.80 8.23 10.61
C SER A 200 36.81 9.03 9.31
N SER A 201 38.00 9.43 8.83
CA SER A 201 38.21 10.37 7.70
C SER A 201 37.51 10.05 6.38
N ASP A 202 36.89 8.89 6.23
CA ASP A 202 36.40 8.37 4.94
C ASP A 202 34.87 8.19 4.89
N ARG A 203 34.15 8.57 5.96
CA ARG A 203 32.68 8.43 6.03
C ARG A 203 31.97 9.77 6.12
N ALA A 204 30.76 9.80 5.57
CA ALA A 204 29.86 10.94 5.60
C ALA A 204 28.49 10.52 6.16
N VAL A 205 27.72 11.49 6.64
CA VAL A 205 26.36 11.27 7.11
C VAL A 205 25.38 11.74 6.05
N LEU A 206 24.64 10.79 5.47
CA LEU A 206 23.51 11.09 4.61
C LEU A 206 22.24 11.15 5.46
N GLU A 207 21.61 12.32 5.50
CA GLU A 207 20.29 12.47 6.09
C GLU A 207 19.22 12.57 5.00
N LEU A 208 18.30 11.60 4.98
CA LEU A 208 17.17 11.57 4.07
C LEU A 208 15.87 11.91 4.79
N GLN A 209 15.30 13.05 4.47
CA GLN A 209 14.02 13.55 4.95
C GLN A 209 12.90 13.09 4.01
N ILE A 210 12.15 12.06 4.41
CA ILE A 210 11.07 11.46 3.63
C ILE A 210 9.73 12.04 4.08
N ARG A 211 9.12 12.87 3.24
CA ARG A 211 7.82 13.47 3.56
C ARG A 211 6.70 12.43 3.46
N LYS A 212 5.76 12.46 4.42
CA LYS A 212 4.54 11.62 4.38
C LYS A 212 3.69 11.91 3.12
N PRO A 213 3.09 10.89 2.48
CA PRO A 213 2.12 11.08 1.40
C PRO A 213 0.90 11.83 1.91
N TRP A 214 0.17 12.45 0.98
CA TRP A 214 -1.11 13.09 1.26
C TRP A 214 -2.21 12.03 1.34
N GLY A 215 -3.23 12.22 2.18
CA GLY A 215 -4.41 11.34 2.24
C GLY A 215 -4.37 10.15 3.23
N GLY A 216 -3.70 10.24 4.39
CA GLY A 216 -3.84 9.26 5.49
C GLY A 216 -3.29 7.85 5.25
N GLY A 217 -2.83 7.54 4.03
CA GLY A 217 -2.29 6.23 3.63
C GLY A 217 -0.93 5.86 4.22
N THR A 218 -0.34 6.69 5.09
CA THR A 218 0.99 6.46 5.70
C THR A 218 1.08 5.16 6.49
N ASN A 219 -0.04 4.68 7.03
CA ASN A 219 -0.10 3.43 7.78
C ASN A 219 -0.09 2.19 6.87
N ALA A 220 -0.53 2.37 5.63
CA ALA A 220 -0.75 1.29 4.68
C ALA A 220 0.44 1.15 3.71
N SER A 221 1.20 2.23 3.50
CA SER A 221 2.41 2.24 2.67
C SER A 221 3.70 2.19 3.49
N SER A 222 4.77 1.70 2.87
CA SER A 222 6.13 1.65 3.44
C SER A 222 7.11 2.31 2.47
N THR A 223 8.13 2.95 3.02
CA THR A 223 9.18 3.62 2.23
C THR A 223 10.30 2.64 1.97
N MET A 224 10.81 2.66 0.75
CA MET A 224 11.94 1.85 0.33
C MET A 224 13.04 2.78 -0.17
N VAL A 225 14.27 2.57 0.31
CA VAL A 225 15.43 3.41 -0.02
C VAL A 225 16.57 2.51 -0.46
N ARG A 226 17.19 2.83 -1.59
CA ARG A 226 18.46 2.26 -2.02
C ARG A 226 19.55 3.32 -1.99
N VAL A 227 20.68 2.97 -1.38
CA VAL A 227 21.90 3.78 -1.38
C VAL A 227 22.98 2.95 -2.08
N ASN A 228 23.52 3.45 -3.20
CA ASN A 228 24.47 2.73 -4.05
C ASN A 228 23.98 1.32 -4.45
N GLY A 229 22.68 1.20 -4.73
CA GLY A 229 22.05 -0.08 -5.10
C GLY A 229 21.71 -0.98 -3.91
N GLN A 230 22.27 -0.75 -2.72
CA GLN A 230 21.95 -1.49 -1.50
C GLN A 230 20.63 -0.98 -0.89
N LEU A 231 19.67 -1.89 -0.69
CA LEU A 231 18.40 -1.57 -0.05
C LEU A 231 18.61 -1.42 1.47
N VAL A 232 18.25 -0.26 2.01
CA VAL A 232 18.44 0.10 3.42
C VAL A 232 17.10 0.34 4.11
N PRO A 233 16.97 0.04 5.41
CA PRO A 233 15.75 0.33 6.16
C PRO A 233 15.42 1.83 6.12
N SER A 234 14.13 2.18 6.01
CA SER A 234 13.70 3.57 6.00
C SER A 234 12.30 3.72 6.58
N GLU A 235 12.01 4.92 7.09
CA GLU A 235 10.72 5.30 7.64
C GLU A 235 10.32 6.71 7.17
N TRP A 236 9.05 7.06 7.36
CA TRP A 236 8.59 8.43 7.15
C TRP A 236 9.28 9.38 8.14
N GLY A 237 9.80 10.51 7.64
CA GLY A 237 10.54 11.49 8.45
C GLY A 237 12.05 11.44 8.17
N ALA A 238 12.84 11.75 9.19
CA ALA A 238 14.29 11.79 9.08
C ALA A 238 14.90 10.38 9.15
N ASN A 239 15.79 10.07 8.21
CA ASN A 239 16.58 8.84 8.22
C ASN A 239 18.05 9.21 8.10
N ARG A 240 18.92 8.66 8.94
CA ARG A 240 20.36 8.92 8.89
C ARG A 240 21.10 7.65 8.50
N TYR A 241 21.99 7.76 7.52
CA TYR A 241 22.79 6.67 7.00
C TYR A 241 24.27 7.05 7.03
N LEU A 242 25.12 6.14 7.51
CA LEU A 242 26.56 6.24 7.28
C LEU A 242 26.89 5.72 5.90
N VAL A 243 27.52 6.56 5.09
CA VAL A 243 27.89 6.27 3.71
C VAL A 243 29.38 6.56 3.50
N PRO A 244 30.06 5.86 2.58
CA PRO A 244 31.40 6.26 2.19
C PRO A 244 31.38 7.66 1.56
N ALA A 245 32.45 8.42 1.77
CA ALA A 245 32.64 9.69 1.08
C ALA A 245 32.72 9.49 -0.45
N GLY A 246 32.29 10.49 -1.23
CA GLY A 246 32.30 10.46 -2.69
C GLY A 246 30.92 10.51 -3.34
N ALA A 247 30.84 10.11 -4.61
CA ALA A 247 29.59 10.11 -5.37
C ALA A 247 28.71 8.92 -4.96
N ILE A 248 27.50 9.22 -4.48
CA ILE A 248 26.53 8.21 -4.07
C ILE A 248 25.21 8.39 -4.82
N ARG A 249 24.59 7.28 -5.21
CA ARG A 249 23.26 7.26 -5.84
C ARG A 249 22.22 6.86 -4.82
N VAL A 250 21.25 7.74 -4.58
CA VAL A 250 20.13 7.52 -3.66
C VAL A 250 18.86 7.36 -4.47
N SER A 251 18.13 6.27 -4.26
CA SER A 251 16.84 6.01 -4.90
C SER A 251 15.77 5.74 -3.84
N VAL A 252 14.60 6.36 -3.97
CA VAL A 252 13.50 6.27 -3.02
C VAL A 252 12.21 5.96 -3.76
N TRP A 253 11.40 5.06 -3.20
CA TRP A 253 10.06 4.78 -3.70
C TRP A 253 9.14 4.34 -2.56
N ILE A 254 7.84 4.29 -2.84
CA ILE A 254 6.82 3.88 -1.88
C ILE A 254 6.28 2.53 -2.31
N GLU A 255 6.33 1.55 -1.40
CA GLU A 255 5.67 0.26 -1.56
C GLU A 255 4.26 0.34 -0.95
N TYR A 256 3.25 0.06 -1.77
CA TYR A 256 1.86 -0.07 -1.34
C TYR A 256 1.17 -1.21 -2.13
N LEU A 257 0.16 -0.90 -2.94
CA LEU A 257 -0.40 -1.84 -3.91
C LEU A 257 0.55 -2.05 -5.09
N THR A 258 1.19 -0.98 -5.55
CA THR A 258 2.25 -1.00 -6.56
C THR A 258 3.36 -0.06 -6.12
N ASP A 259 4.57 -0.29 -6.60
CA ASP A 259 5.68 0.65 -6.43
C ASP A 259 5.32 1.95 -7.12
N HIS A 260 5.41 3.07 -6.40
CA HIS A 260 5.13 4.39 -6.96
C HIS A 260 6.01 5.47 -6.35
N GLY A 261 5.94 6.67 -6.92
CA GLY A 261 6.72 7.82 -6.45
C GLY A 261 8.21 7.60 -6.55
N ARG A 262 8.69 6.89 -7.57
CA ARG A 262 10.12 6.61 -7.75
C ARG A 262 10.86 7.93 -7.96
N ALA A 263 12.00 8.08 -7.29
CA ALA A 263 12.89 9.21 -7.48
C ALA A 263 14.33 8.75 -7.23
N SER A 264 15.28 9.21 -8.05
CA SER A 264 16.70 8.95 -7.83
C SER A 264 17.52 10.20 -8.05
N THR A 265 18.55 10.40 -7.23
CA THR A 265 19.54 11.46 -7.40
C THR A 265 20.93 10.93 -7.10
N THR A 266 21.94 11.55 -7.71
CA THR A 266 23.34 11.33 -7.39
C THR A 266 23.86 12.58 -6.70
N ILE A 267 24.47 12.41 -5.54
CA ILE A 267 25.09 13.50 -4.78
C ILE A 267 26.53 13.13 -4.45
N THR A 268 27.37 14.14 -4.31
CA THR A 268 28.73 13.98 -3.80
C THR A 268 28.72 14.36 -2.33
N VAL A 269 29.13 13.43 -1.46
CA VAL A 269 29.25 13.66 -0.01
C VAL A 269 30.73 13.80 0.35
N SER A 270 31.12 14.92 0.95
CA SER A 270 32.50 15.07 1.44
C SER A 270 32.70 14.26 2.73
N PRO A 271 33.92 13.83 3.04
CA PRO A 271 34.17 13.14 4.30
C PRO A 271 33.91 14.04 5.51
N GLY A 272 33.26 13.50 6.55
CA GLY A 272 32.85 14.26 7.73
C GLY A 272 31.62 15.17 7.53
N ASP A 273 31.21 15.43 6.29
CA ASP A 273 30.06 16.28 6.00
C ASP A 273 28.73 15.56 6.27
N ARG A 274 27.72 16.37 6.60
CA ARG A 274 26.31 15.97 6.67
C ARG A 274 25.58 16.52 5.46
N THR A 275 25.16 15.64 4.55
CA THR A 275 24.36 16.04 3.39
C THR A 275 22.90 15.69 3.63
N VAL A 276 22.02 16.69 3.51
CA VAL A 276 20.57 16.52 3.68
C VAL A 276 19.91 16.39 2.32
N LEU A 277 19.11 15.34 2.14
CA LEU A 277 18.24 15.12 1.00
C LEU A 277 16.78 15.17 1.45
N HIS A 278 15.95 15.84 0.65
CA HIS A 278 14.51 15.89 0.84
C HIS A 278 13.81 15.11 -0.27
N TYR A 279 13.05 14.09 0.12
CA TYR A 279 12.15 13.36 -0.77
C TYR A 279 10.70 13.80 -0.55
N SER A 280 10.03 14.14 -1.64
CA SER A 280 8.60 14.44 -1.68
C SER A 280 7.87 13.42 -2.55
N PRO A 281 6.93 12.65 -1.98
CA PRO A 281 6.10 11.74 -2.74
C PRO A 281 5.12 12.51 -3.64
N PRO A 282 4.68 11.91 -4.75
CA PRO A 282 3.67 12.50 -5.62
C PRO A 282 2.32 12.58 -4.91
N ALA A 283 1.47 13.51 -5.36
CA ALA A 283 0.08 13.58 -4.92
C ALA A 283 -0.80 12.48 -5.54
N LEU A 284 -0.38 11.95 -6.70
CA LEU A 284 -1.06 10.90 -7.45
C LEU A 284 -0.13 9.70 -7.64
N THR A 285 -0.66 8.48 -7.49
CA THR A 285 0.12 7.23 -7.53
C THR A 285 0.79 6.94 -8.88
N LEU A 286 0.36 7.59 -9.96
CA LEU A 286 0.90 7.39 -11.30
C LEU A 286 2.10 8.29 -11.61
N LEU A 287 2.42 9.25 -10.74
CA LEU A 287 3.51 10.19 -10.95
C LEU A 287 4.78 9.73 -10.23
N ASP A 288 5.91 10.21 -10.72
CA ASP A 288 7.19 10.04 -10.03
C ASP A 288 7.31 10.99 -8.83
N GLY A 289 8.15 10.58 -7.88
CA GLY A 289 8.51 11.41 -6.74
C GLY A 289 9.54 12.47 -7.14
N ARG A 290 9.91 13.33 -6.19
CA ARG A 290 11.04 14.26 -6.35
C ARG A 290 11.99 14.13 -5.17
N ILE A 291 13.28 14.13 -5.46
CA ILE A 291 14.35 14.09 -4.45
C ILE A 291 15.42 15.12 -4.81
N GLY A 292 15.93 15.85 -3.81
CA GLY A 292 17.00 16.83 -4.00
C GLY A 292 17.54 17.35 -2.67
N THR A 293 18.60 18.17 -2.71
CA THR A 293 19.23 18.78 -1.53
C THR A 293 18.36 19.86 -0.88
N GLU A 294 17.44 20.43 -1.65
CA GLU A 294 16.43 21.39 -1.16
C GLU A 294 15.07 20.74 -0.97
N ARG A 295 14.19 21.40 -0.21
CA ARG A 295 12.80 20.95 0.00
C ARG A 295 12.05 20.86 -1.32
N GLN A 296 11.70 19.65 -1.71
CA GLN A 296 11.01 19.38 -2.97
C GLN A 296 9.50 19.68 -2.89
N ARG A 297 8.95 20.36 -3.90
CA ARG A 297 7.49 20.48 -4.09
C ARG A 297 6.89 19.12 -4.44
N ARG A 298 5.66 18.84 -3.96
CA ARG A 298 4.95 17.59 -4.26
C ARG A 298 4.49 17.57 -5.73
N PRO A 299 4.95 16.61 -6.56
CA PRO A 299 4.46 16.43 -7.93
C PRO A 299 2.94 16.22 -7.96
N GLY A 300 2.26 16.83 -8.93
CA GLY A 300 0.82 16.66 -9.13
C GLY A 300 -0.09 17.38 -8.14
N ALA A 301 0.41 17.98 -7.06
CA ALA A 301 -0.43 18.65 -6.06
C ALA A 301 -1.21 19.83 -6.67
N LEU A 302 -0.57 20.62 -7.54
CA LEU A 302 -1.23 21.72 -8.25
C LEU A 302 -2.29 21.20 -9.23
N GLY A 303 -1.94 20.19 -10.04
CA GLY A 303 -2.85 19.60 -11.01
C GLY A 303 -4.09 18.98 -10.35
N LEU A 304 -3.91 18.31 -9.20
CA LEU A 304 -5.02 17.78 -8.41
C LEU A 304 -5.91 18.90 -7.87
N GLY A 305 -5.33 20.02 -7.43
CA GLY A 305 -6.09 21.18 -6.99
C GLY A 305 -6.94 21.80 -8.11
N ILE A 306 -6.36 21.98 -9.29
CA ILE A 306 -7.06 22.49 -10.48
C ILE A 306 -8.18 21.54 -10.90
N PHE A 307 -7.89 20.24 -10.96
CA PHE A 307 -8.88 19.21 -11.28
C PHE A 307 -10.06 19.23 -10.30
N PHE A 308 -9.79 19.30 -8.99
CA PHE A 308 -10.84 19.35 -7.98
C PHE A 308 -11.69 20.62 -8.10
N LEU A 309 -11.06 21.78 -8.34
CA LEU A 309 -11.78 23.04 -8.56
C LEU A 309 -12.66 22.97 -9.81
N ALA A 310 -12.16 22.45 -10.92
CA ALA A 310 -12.91 22.26 -12.15
C ALA A 310 -14.08 21.29 -11.97
N PHE A 311 -13.88 20.20 -11.22
CA PHE A 311 -14.93 19.23 -10.89
C PHE A 311 -16.05 19.86 -10.06
N VAL A 312 -15.71 20.67 -9.03
CA VAL A 312 -16.69 21.41 -8.22
C VAL A 312 -17.46 22.41 -9.07
N ALA A 313 -16.77 23.16 -9.95
CA ALA A 313 -17.41 24.11 -10.85
C ALA A 313 -18.38 23.42 -11.84
N LEU A 314 -17.98 22.27 -12.40
CA LEU A 314 -18.84 21.46 -13.26
C LEU A 314 -20.07 20.95 -12.51
N LEU A 315 -19.90 20.46 -11.29
CA LEU A 315 -21.02 19.97 -10.48
C LEU A 315 -22.01 21.10 -10.16
N ALA A 316 -21.51 22.28 -9.79
CA ALA A 316 -22.33 23.46 -9.56
C ALA A 316 -23.08 23.88 -10.83
N PHE A 317 -22.41 23.87 -11.99
CA PHE A 317 -23.04 24.15 -13.29
C PHE A 317 -24.17 23.17 -13.61
N LEU A 318 -23.97 21.87 -13.39
CA LEU A 318 -25.00 20.85 -13.61
C LEU A 318 -26.20 21.03 -12.67
N ILE A 319 -25.98 21.40 -11.41
CA ILE A 319 -27.07 21.68 -10.45
C ILE A 319 -27.92 22.87 -10.91
N VAL A 320 -27.29 23.92 -11.45
CA VAL A 320 -28.02 25.10 -11.96
C VAL A 320 -28.79 24.79 -13.24
N LEU A 321 -28.23 23.94 -14.11
CA LEU A 321 -28.83 23.60 -15.41
C LEU A 321 -29.97 22.58 -15.30
N PHE A 322 -29.91 21.69 -14.31
CA PHE A 322 -30.89 20.64 -14.06
C PHE A 322 -31.47 20.77 -12.63
N PRO A 323 -32.31 21.79 -12.39
CA PRO A 323 -32.95 21.99 -11.09
C PRO A 323 -33.96 20.90 -10.72
#